data_AF-A0A6N7L2G2-F1
#
_entry.id   AF-A0A6N7L2G2-F1
#
_cell.length_a   1.000
_cell.length_b   1.000
_cell.length_c   1.000
_cell.angle_alpha   90.00
_cell.angle_beta   90.00
_cell.angle_gamma   90.00
#
_symmetry.space_group_name_H-M   'P 1'
#
loop_
_entity.id
_entity.type
_entity.pdbx_description
1 polymer ?
#
loop_
_entity_poly.entity_id
_entity_poly.type
_entity_poly.pdbx_seq_one_letter_code
_entity_poly.pdbx_strand_id
1 'polypeptide(L)'
;MRWTVKQRRTRVREEQIRTAVWRAQLMLATRTPSSSTAAEPDSVVGATVEHSGHIETALTRLLNVLGPNHALTSPVFEANLACADVSLLHESWAAHCAERARPDADDTVLALDREFPDPAHVRAWVRYEAARQRAGVLAERLAALEPQLAAVTGRDLSTRLLPATA
;
A
#
# COMPACT_ATOMS: atom_id res chain seq x y z
N MET A 1 -11.99 -29.61 30.47
CA MET A 1 -12.69 -28.35 30.07
C MET A 1 -11.76 -27.15 29.81
N ARG A 2 -10.73 -26.85 30.63
CA ARG A 2 -9.85 -25.67 30.37
C ARG A 2 -9.03 -25.74 29.08
N TRP A 3 -8.62 -26.95 28.65
CA TRP A 3 -7.78 -27.15 27.46
C TRP A 3 -8.54 -26.90 26.14
N THR A 4 -9.79 -27.37 26.05
CA THR A 4 -10.65 -27.17 24.87
C THR A 4 -11.03 -25.70 24.67
N VAL A 5 -11.23 -24.94 25.76
CA VAL A 5 -11.46 -23.48 25.69
C VAL A 5 -10.22 -22.73 25.21
N LYS A 6 -9.03 -23.11 25.67
CA LYS A 6 -7.75 -22.50 25.23
C LYS A 6 -7.52 -22.74 23.73
N GLN A 7 -7.68 -23.98 23.27
CA GLN A 7 -7.55 -24.32 21.84
C GLN A 7 -8.56 -23.56 20.97
N ARG A 8 -9.82 -23.44 21.41
CA ARG A 8 -10.85 -22.69 20.67
C ARG A 8 -10.48 -21.21 20.55
N ARG A 9 -9.97 -20.58 21.62
CA ARG A 9 -9.52 -19.18 21.61
C ARG A 9 -8.33 -18.97 20.67
N THR A 10 -7.35 -19.87 20.69
CA THR A 10 -6.19 -19.83 19.78
C THR A 10 -6.64 -19.92 18.32
N ARG A 11 -7.51 -20.89 17.99
CA ARG A 11 -8.01 -21.07 16.62
C ARG A 11 -8.81 -19.87 16.11
N VAL A 12 -9.65 -19.27 16.97
CA VAL A 12 -10.39 -18.04 16.62
C VAL A 12 -9.42 -16.88 16.35
N ARG A 13 -8.37 -16.74 17.16
CA ARG A 13 -7.34 -15.71 16.97
C ARG A 13 -6.54 -15.91 15.69
N GLU A 14 -6.14 -17.14 15.38
CA GLU A 14 -5.45 -17.49 14.14
C GLU A 14 -6.30 -17.17 12.90
N GLU A 15 -7.60 -17.46 12.95
CA GLU A 15 -8.52 -17.15 11.85
C GLU A 15 -8.72 -15.64 11.65
N GLN A 16 -8.81 -14.89 12.76
CA GLN A 16 -8.85 -13.43 12.71
C GLN A 16 -7.57 -12.85 12.08
N ILE A 17 -6.40 -13.37 12.48
CA ILE A 17 -5.12 -12.96 11.91
C ILE A 17 -5.08 -13.28 10.41
N ARG A 18 -5.42 -14.51 10.01
CA ARG A 18 -5.44 -14.91 8.59
C ARG A 18 -6.37 -14.02 7.77
N THR A 19 -7.56 -13.71 8.29
CA THR A 19 -8.52 -12.80 7.64
C THR A 19 -7.97 -11.38 7.50
N ALA A 20 -7.31 -10.86 8.54
CA ALA A 20 -6.71 -9.53 8.51
C ALA A 20 -5.54 -9.45 7.53
N VAL A 21 -4.67 -10.47 7.53
CA VAL A 21 -3.57 -10.58 6.58
C VAL A 21 -4.09 -10.64 5.15
N TRP A 22 -5.10 -11.47 4.87
CA TRP A 22 -5.71 -11.55 3.55
C TRP A 22 -6.25 -10.20 3.07
N ARG A 23 -6.95 -9.46 3.94
CA ARG A 23 -7.45 -8.11 3.60
C ARG A 23 -6.32 -7.12 3.34
N ALA A 24 -5.24 -7.18 4.11
CA ALA A 24 -4.06 -6.35 3.88
C ALA A 24 -3.42 -6.70 2.53
N GLN A 25 -3.20 -7.98 2.22
CA GLN A 25 -2.67 -8.42 0.92
C GLN A 25 -3.54 -7.95 -0.25
N LEU A 26 -4.87 -8.03 -0.14
CA LEU A 26 -5.77 -7.56 -1.18
C LEU A 26 -5.65 -6.05 -1.39
N MET A 27 -5.56 -5.28 -0.31
CA MET A 27 -5.35 -3.83 -0.40
C MET A 27 -4.00 -3.51 -1.05
N LEU A 28 -2.93 -4.16 -0.60
CA LEU A 28 -1.59 -3.95 -1.14
C LEU A 28 -1.53 -4.31 -2.62
N ALA A 29 -2.10 -5.43 -3.03
CA ALA A 29 -2.16 -5.81 -4.43
C ALA A 29 -2.90 -4.74 -5.27
N THR A 30 -4.06 -4.28 -4.82
CA THR A 30 -4.88 -3.34 -5.61
C THR A 30 -4.40 -1.89 -5.57
N ARG A 31 -3.61 -1.50 -4.56
CA ARG A 31 -3.23 -0.09 -4.31
C ARG A 31 -1.74 0.19 -4.38
N THR A 32 -0.89 -0.83 -4.46
CA THR A 32 0.53 -0.63 -4.76
C THR A 32 0.68 -0.59 -6.28
N PRO A 33 0.98 0.58 -6.88
CA PRO A 33 1.14 0.66 -8.32
C PRO A 33 2.30 -0.26 -8.74
N SER A 34 2.02 -1.21 -9.61
CA SER A 34 3.01 -2.21 -10.00
C SER A 34 4.13 -1.58 -10.81
N SER A 35 5.38 -1.83 -10.41
CA SER A 35 6.59 -1.55 -11.18
C SER A 35 6.74 -2.52 -12.35
N SER A 36 5.66 -2.78 -13.11
CA SER A 36 5.77 -3.54 -14.34
C SER A 36 6.77 -2.83 -15.26
N THR A 37 7.52 -3.57 -16.07
CA THR A 37 8.50 -2.99 -17.00
C THR A 37 7.89 -2.02 -18.01
N ALA A 38 6.56 -1.99 -18.14
CA ALA A 38 5.80 -1.09 -18.98
C ALA A 38 5.33 0.21 -18.27
N ALA A 39 5.35 0.26 -16.94
CA ALA A 39 4.92 1.46 -16.20
C ALA A 39 6.07 2.48 -16.15
N GLU A 40 5.78 3.74 -16.50
CA GLU A 40 6.75 4.83 -16.37
C GLU A 40 7.05 5.06 -14.87
N PRO A 41 8.33 5.03 -14.44
CA PRO A 41 8.71 5.09 -13.03
C PRO A 41 8.14 6.29 -12.25
N ASP A 42 7.92 7.43 -12.91
CA ASP A 42 7.47 8.67 -12.29
C ASP A 42 5.97 8.68 -12.07
N SER A 43 5.18 8.07 -12.97
CA SER A 43 3.75 7.85 -12.72
C SER A 43 3.52 6.98 -11.48
N VAL A 44 4.39 5.98 -11.25
CA VAL A 44 4.33 5.13 -10.06
C VAL A 44 4.53 5.96 -8.80
N VAL A 45 5.42 6.96 -8.79
CA VAL A 45 5.64 7.83 -7.62
C VAL A 45 4.37 8.60 -7.27
N GLY A 46 3.74 9.27 -8.24
CA GLY A 46 2.52 10.04 -8.01
C GLY A 46 1.36 9.17 -7.54
N ALA A 47 1.14 8.03 -8.20
CA ALA A 47 0.10 7.06 -7.81
C ALA A 47 0.36 6.45 -6.42
N THR A 48 1.62 6.24 -6.04
CA THR A 48 1.97 5.74 -4.70
C THR A 48 1.62 6.75 -3.61
N VAL A 49 1.82 8.05 -3.87
CA VAL A 49 1.42 9.11 -2.94
C VAL A 49 -0.11 9.22 -2.83
N GLU A 50 -0.84 9.08 -3.95
CA GLU A 50 -2.31 9.07 -3.91
C GLU A 50 -2.84 7.87 -3.10
N HIS A 51 -2.25 6.69 -3.25
CA HIS A 51 -2.70 5.47 -2.60
C HIS A 51 -2.19 5.24 -1.17
N SER A 52 -1.24 6.04 -0.68
CA SER A 52 -0.57 5.79 0.60
C SER A 52 -1.55 5.74 1.78
N GLY A 53 -2.59 6.58 1.79
CA GLY A 53 -3.61 6.57 2.86
C GLY A 53 -4.38 5.25 2.96
N HIS A 54 -4.63 4.59 1.83
CA HIS A 54 -5.26 3.27 1.80
C HIS A 54 -4.32 2.17 2.32
N ILE A 55 -3.05 2.24 1.94
CA ILE A 55 -2.01 1.31 2.38
C ILE A 55 -1.80 1.44 3.89
N GLU A 56 -1.61 2.65 4.40
CA GLU A 56 -1.42 2.96 5.82
C GLU A 56 -2.61 2.48 6.66
N THR A 57 -3.84 2.71 6.18
CA THR A 57 -5.05 2.22 6.85
C THR A 57 -5.06 0.69 6.96
N ALA A 58 -4.65 -0.01 5.90
CA ALA A 58 -4.60 -1.47 5.90
C ALA A 58 -3.53 -2.03 6.85
N LEU A 59 -2.33 -1.44 6.84
CA LEU A 59 -1.23 -1.84 7.71
C LEU A 59 -1.54 -1.55 9.19
N THR A 60 -2.11 -0.39 9.49
CA THR A 60 -2.57 -0.03 10.84
C THR A 60 -3.64 -1.00 11.37
N ARG A 61 -4.63 -1.35 10.54
CA ARG A 61 -5.64 -2.35 10.90
C ARG A 61 -5.01 -3.72 11.14
N LEU A 62 -4.01 -4.10 10.35
CA LEU A 62 -3.29 -5.35 10.55
C LEU A 62 -2.53 -5.35 11.89
N LEU A 63 -1.79 -4.28 12.23
CA LEU A 63 -1.09 -4.15 13.51
C LEU A 63 -2.01 -4.34 14.72
N ASN A 64 -3.20 -3.72 14.67
CA ASN A 64 -4.22 -3.86 15.71
C ASN A 64 -4.67 -5.32 15.91
N VAL A 65 -4.59 -6.16 14.88
CA VAL A 65 -4.94 -7.59 14.93
C VAL A 65 -3.75 -8.48 15.27
N LEU A 66 -2.52 -8.14 14.92
CA LEU A 66 -1.36 -9.01 15.19
C LEU A 66 -1.01 -9.05 16.69
N GLY A 67 -1.06 -7.90 17.37
CA GLY A 67 -0.57 -7.76 18.75
C GLY A 67 0.96 -7.75 18.84
N PRO A 68 1.56 -7.36 19.97
CA PRO A 68 2.98 -6.98 20.04
C PRO A 68 3.97 -8.13 19.80
N ASN A 69 3.59 -9.38 20.11
CA ASN A 69 4.49 -10.54 20.08
C ASN A 69 4.36 -11.39 18.80
N HIS A 70 3.55 -10.97 17.84
CA HIS A 70 3.40 -11.71 16.59
C HIS A 70 4.60 -11.44 15.68
N ALA A 71 5.10 -12.47 14.98
CA ALA A 71 6.29 -12.36 14.13
C ALA A 71 6.16 -11.29 13.04
N LEU A 72 4.95 -11.10 12.50
CA LEU A 72 4.65 -10.05 11.51
C LEU A 72 4.58 -8.62 12.06
N THR A 73 4.57 -8.40 13.39
CA THR A 73 4.31 -7.06 13.93
C THR A 73 5.40 -6.08 13.57
N SER A 74 6.67 -6.43 13.75
CA SER A 74 7.80 -5.58 13.34
C SER A 74 7.81 -5.26 11.84
N PRO A 75 7.75 -6.23 10.91
CA PRO A 75 7.79 -5.90 9.49
C PRO A 75 6.57 -5.10 9.02
N VAL A 76 5.37 -5.33 9.58
CA VAL A 76 4.19 -4.50 9.28
C VAL A 76 4.35 -3.08 9.84
N PHE A 77 4.95 -2.94 11.03
CA PHE A 77 5.20 -1.63 11.63
C PHE A 77 6.19 -0.80 10.81
N GLU A 78 7.30 -1.39 10.37
CA GLU A 78 8.29 -0.72 9.51
C GLU A 78 7.69 -0.30 8.17
N ALA A 79 6.88 -1.15 7.55
CA ALA A 79 6.15 -0.80 6.33
C ALA A 79 5.14 0.34 6.57
N ASN A 80 4.44 0.32 7.71
CA ASN A 80 3.48 1.36 8.07
C ASN A 80 4.16 2.71 8.30
N LEU A 81 5.35 2.71 8.93
CA LEU A 81 6.13 3.92 9.15
C LEU A 81 6.62 4.53 7.82
N ALA A 82 7.16 3.69 6.92
CA ALA A 82 7.53 4.13 5.57
C ALA A 82 6.32 4.66 4.78
N CYS A 83 5.14 4.05 4.97
CA CYS A 83 3.91 4.51 4.33
C CYS A 83 3.44 5.86 4.88
N ALA A 84 3.51 6.06 6.20
CA ALA A 84 3.18 7.33 6.83
C ALA A 84 4.05 8.47 6.30
N ASP A 85 5.36 8.23 6.09
CA ASP A 85 6.26 9.21 5.49
C ASP A 85 5.83 9.62 4.07
N VAL A 86 5.27 8.69 3.28
CA VAL A 86 4.69 8.99 1.96
C VAL A 86 3.38 9.75 2.11
N SER A 87 2.50 9.35 3.04
CA SER A 87 1.20 10.01 3.30
C SER A 87 1.33 11.49 3.67
N LEU A 88 2.44 11.90 4.30
CA LEU A 88 2.73 13.31 4.57
C LEU A 88 2.84 14.17 3.30
N LEU A 89 3.00 13.56 2.13
CA LEU A 89 3.10 14.27 0.85
C LEU A 89 1.74 14.41 0.14
N HIS A 90 0.70 13.72 0.61
CA HIS A 90 -0.58 13.59 -0.09
C HIS A 90 -1.27 14.95 -0.31
N GLU A 91 -1.35 15.80 0.70
CA GLU A 91 -1.96 17.13 0.57
C GLU A 91 -1.20 18.01 -0.44
N SER A 92 0.13 17.95 -0.44
CA SER A 92 0.96 18.71 -1.38
C SER A 92 0.83 18.18 -2.81
N TRP A 93 0.63 16.87 -2.97
CA TRP A 93 0.35 16.25 -4.27
C TRP A 93 -1.01 16.67 -4.81
N ALA A 94 -2.05 16.58 -3.98
CA ALA A 94 -3.41 16.98 -4.34
C ALA A 94 -3.48 18.47 -4.76
N ALA A 95 -2.80 19.36 -4.02
CA ALA A 95 -2.71 20.77 -4.37
C ALA A 95 -2.02 20.99 -5.73
N HIS A 96 -0.89 20.33 -5.98
CA HIS A 96 -0.17 20.41 -7.26
C HIS A 96 -1.02 19.94 -8.44
N CYS A 97 -1.79 18.86 -8.27
CA CYS A 97 -2.72 18.39 -9.30
C CYS A 97 -3.87 19.38 -9.54
N ALA A 98 -4.44 19.94 -8.49
CA ALA A 98 -5.54 20.90 -8.59
C ALA A 98 -5.13 22.20 -9.31
N GLU A 99 -3.94 22.73 -9.04
CA GLU A 99 -3.42 23.95 -9.70
C GLU A 99 -3.26 23.80 -11.21
N ARG A 100 -3.04 22.56 -11.69
CA ARG A 100 -2.79 22.25 -13.10
C ARG A 100 -4.00 21.64 -13.80
N ALA A 101 -5.12 21.53 -13.10
CA ALA A 101 -6.36 21.00 -13.63
C ALA A 101 -6.92 21.92 -14.72
N ARG A 102 -7.71 21.33 -15.61
CA ARG A 102 -8.46 22.12 -16.59
C ARG A 102 -9.53 22.94 -15.87
N PRO A 103 -9.89 24.14 -16.37
CA PRO A 103 -10.86 25.02 -15.71
C PRO A 103 -12.26 24.40 -15.52
N ASP A 104 -12.58 23.36 -16.30
CA ASP A 104 -13.85 22.63 -16.32
C ASP A 104 -13.75 21.21 -15.74
N ALA A 105 -12.61 20.84 -15.16
CA ALA A 105 -12.45 19.52 -14.54
C ALA A 105 -13.34 19.39 -13.31
N ASP A 106 -14.18 18.35 -13.29
CA ASP A 106 -14.95 17.98 -12.11
C ASP A 106 -14.11 17.15 -11.11
N ASP A 107 -14.67 16.91 -9.93
CA ASP A 107 -14.01 16.15 -8.87
C ASP A 107 -13.61 14.72 -9.30
N THR A 108 -14.33 14.12 -10.25
CA THR A 108 -14.03 12.78 -10.75
C THR A 108 -12.79 12.79 -11.63
N VAL A 109 -12.71 13.77 -12.55
CA VAL A 109 -11.52 13.96 -13.40
C VAL A 109 -10.30 14.27 -12.53
N LEU A 110 -10.44 15.13 -11.53
CA LEU A 110 -9.37 15.44 -10.58
C LEU A 110 -8.90 14.23 -9.76
N ALA A 111 -9.81 13.32 -9.41
CA ALA A 111 -9.45 12.09 -8.73
C ALA A 111 -8.70 11.12 -9.66
N LEU A 112 -9.18 10.97 -10.90
CA LEU A 112 -8.55 10.10 -11.91
C LEU A 112 -7.16 10.60 -12.31
N ASP A 113 -6.98 11.92 -12.49
CA ASP A 113 -5.68 12.50 -12.82
C ASP A 113 -4.64 12.29 -11.70
N ARG A 114 -5.09 12.17 -10.45
CA ARG A 114 -4.22 11.84 -9.30
C ARG A 114 -3.93 10.35 -9.21
N GLU A 115 -4.90 9.50 -9.52
CA GLU A 115 -4.77 8.04 -9.51
C GLU A 115 -3.90 7.55 -10.68
N PHE A 116 -3.97 8.21 -11.84
CA PHE A 116 -3.26 7.87 -13.07
C PHE A 116 -2.47 9.08 -13.63
N PRO A 117 -1.44 9.56 -12.91
CA PRO A 117 -0.82 10.82 -13.26
C PRO A 117 0.13 10.73 -14.45
N ASP A 118 0.15 11.80 -15.26
CA ASP A 118 1.15 11.99 -16.31
C ASP A 118 2.57 12.09 -15.70
N PRO A 119 3.54 11.26 -16.15
CA PRO A 119 4.91 11.30 -15.64
C PRO A 119 5.55 12.69 -15.67
N ALA A 120 5.30 13.48 -16.71
CA ALA A 120 5.84 14.83 -16.83
C ALA A 120 5.28 15.76 -15.76
N HIS A 121 4.01 15.58 -15.38
CA HIS A 121 3.38 16.34 -14.31
C HIS A 121 3.92 15.94 -12.93
N VAL A 122 4.21 14.65 -12.72
CA VAL A 122 4.84 14.18 -11.49
C VAL A 122 6.25 14.75 -11.36
N ARG A 123 7.06 14.73 -12.43
CA ARG A 123 8.41 15.34 -12.43
C ARG A 123 8.42 16.84 -12.18
N ALA A 124 7.36 17.54 -12.61
CA ALA A 124 7.23 18.99 -12.39
C ALA A 124 6.86 19.35 -10.94
N TRP A 125 6.48 18.39 -10.11
CA TRP A 125 6.12 18.63 -8.72
C TRP A 125 7.34 18.95 -7.87
N VAL A 126 7.28 20.04 -7.09
CA VAL A 126 8.39 20.53 -6.26
C VAL A 126 8.90 19.49 -5.26
N ARG A 127 8.04 18.56 -4.82
CA ARG A 127 8.42 17.50 -3.87
C ARG A 127 8.80 16.18 -4.55
N TYR A 128 8.91 16.14 -5.87
CA TYR A 128 9.15 14.92 -6.65
C TYR A 128 10.33 14.09 -6.12
N GLU A 129 11.50 14.67 -5.90
CA GLU A 129 12.67 13.91 -5.41
C GLU A 129 12.44 13.30 -4.02
N ALA A 130 11.79 14.03 -3.11
CA ALA A 130 11.44 13.52 -1.80
C ALA A 130 10.40 12.39 -1.90
N ALA A 131 9.42 12.54 -2.79
CA ALA A 131 8.41 11.53 -3.06
C ALA A 131 9.04 10.26 -3.65
N ARG A 132 9.94 10.40 -4.63
CA ARG A 132 10.66 9.30 -5.27
C ARG A 132 11.45 8.50 -4.25
N GLN A 133 12.20 9.17 -3.39
CA GLN A 133 12.99 8.50 -2.34
C GLN A 133 12.07 7.74 -1.35
N ARG A 134 11.03 8.40 -0.84
CA ARG A 134 10.12 7.78 0.16
C ARG A 134 9.31 6.64 -0.45
N ALA A 135 8.83 6.79 -1.68
CA ALA A 135 8.15 5.73 -2.42
C ALA A 135 9.07 4.52 -2.66
N GLY A 136 10.36 4.76 -2.97
CA GLY A 136 11.36 3.69 -3.08
C GLY A 136 11.54 2.91 -1.78
N VAL A 137 11.69 3.60 -0.65
CA VAL A 137 11.78 2.96 0.68
C VAL A 137 10.50 2.16 0.99
N LEU A 138 9.32 2.73 0.74
CA LEU A 138 8.06 2.02 0.92
C LEU A 138 7.99 0.75 0.06
N ALA A 139 8.36 0.84 -1.23
CA ALA A 139 8.37 -0.29 -2.14
C ALA A 139 9.27 -1.43 -1.63
N GLU A 140 10.48 -1.11 -1.15
CA GLU A 140 11.38 -2.10 -0.54
C GLU A 140 10.76 -2.77 0.70
N ARG A 141 10.11 -2.00 1.58
CA ARG A 141 9.43 -2.55 2.77
C ARG A 141 8.26 -3.44 2.41
N LEU A 142 7.46 -3.05 1.41
CA LEU A 142 6.33 -3.85 0.93
C LEU A 142 6.81 -5.15 0.27
N ALA A 143 7.82 -5.08 -0.58
CA ALA A 143 8.41 -6.26 -1.22
C ALA A 143 8.96 -7.27 -0.20
N ALA A 144 9.57 -6.79 0.91
CA ALA A 144 10.03 -7.64 2.00
C ALA A 144 8.89 -8.22 2.85
N LEU A 145 7.74 -7.53 2.93
CA LEU A 145 6.57 -7.92 3.72
C LEU A 145 5.69 -8.94 2.99
N GLU A 146 5.48 -8.78 1.69
CA GLU A 146 4.63 -9.61 0.84
C GLU A 146 4.80 -11.13 1.02
N PRO A 147 6.02 -11.72 0.97
CA PRO A 147 6.20 -13.15 1.14
C PRO A 147 5.81 -13.63 2.54
N GLN A 148 5.98 -12.77 3.56
CA GLN A 148 5.62 -13.10 4.94
C GLN A 148 4.10 -13.09 5.13
N LEU A 149 3.38 -12.18 4.46
CA LEU A 149 1.92 -12.20 4.43
C LEU A 149 1.40 -13.44 3.70
N ALA A 150 2.02 -13.80 2.58
CA ALA A 150 1.65 -14.99 1.80
C ALA A 150 1.85 -16.29 2.58
N ALA A 151 2.88 -16.37 3.42
CA ALA A 151 3.11 -17.53 4.29
C ALA A 151 1.96 -17.75 5.30
N VAL A 152 1.28 -16.70 5.75
CA VAL A 152 0.17 -16.82 6.71
C VAL A 152 -1.15 -17.23 6.03
N THR A 153 -1.39 -16.76 4.80
CA THR A 153 -2.62 -17.06 4.05
C THR A 153 -2.49 -18.27 3.14
N GLY A 154 -1.28 -18.74 2.88
CA GLY A 154 -0.99 -19.79 1.89
C GLY A 154 -1.22 -19.33 0.45
N ARG A 155 -1.35 -18.01 0.21
CA ARG A 155 -1.60 -17.43 -1.10
C ARG A 155 -0.76 -16.18 -1.29
N ASP A 156 0.00 -16.19 -2.38
CA ASP A 156 0.66 -15.00 -2.87
C ASP A 156 -0.26 -14.26 -3.86
N LEU A 157 -0.54 -12.99 -3.56
CA LEU A 157 -1.33 -12.10 -4.40
C LEU A 157 -0.46 -11.09 -5.16
N SER A 158 0.83 -10.97 -4.83
CA SER A 158 1.76 -10.05 -5.50
C SER A 158 1.93 -10.40 -6.98
N THR A 159 1.86 -11.69 -7.32
CA THR A 159 2.06 -12.20 -8.70
C THR A 159 0.81 -12.12 -9.58
N ARG A 160 -0.38 -11.90 -9.02
CA ARG A 160 -1.65 -12.07 -9.75
C ARG A 160 -2.13 -10.82 -10.52
N LEU A 161 -1.37 -9.73 -10.53
CA LEU A 161 -1.72 -8.52 -11.27
C LEU A 161 -0.92 -8.31 -12.55
N LEU A 162 0.03 -9.20 -12.87
CA LEU A 162 0.59 -9.27 -14.21
C LEU A 162 -0.25 -10.24 -15.04
N PRO A 163 -0.93 -9.81 -16.12
CA PRO A 163 -1.38 -10.78 -17.11
C PRO A 163 -0.14 -11.54 -17.58
N ALA A 164 -0.20 -12.87 -17.53
CA ALA A 164 0.80 -13.71 -18.16
C ALA A 164 0.92 -13.24 -19.61
N THR A 165 2.08 -12.73 -19.99
CA THR A 165 2.44 -12.51 -21.39
C THR A 165 2.35 -13.87 -22.07
N ALA A 166 1.26 -14.08 -22.79
CA ALA A 166 1.09 -15.16 -23.76
C ALA A 166 1.79 -14.79 -25.06
#